data_AF-A2DPB1-F1
#
_entry.id   AF-A2DPB1-F1
#
_cell.length_a   1.000
_cell.length_b   1.000
_cell.length_c   1.000
_cell.angle_alpha   90.00
_cell.angle_beta   90.00
_cell.angle_gamma   90.00
#
_symmetry.space_group_name_H-M   'P 1'
#
loop_
_entity.id
_entity.type
_entity.pdbx_description
1 polymer ?
#
loop_
_entity_poly.entity_id
_entity_poly.type
_entity_poly.pdbx_seq_one_letter_code
_entity_poly.pdbx_strand_id
1 'polypeptide(L)'
;MSTAIYTYIVDYYDTPTHYTKGALNIEENYGTLFLNYYSEVNVEQLVSNLRIDIQLKLPDFAAIISDFSKIKVTVKNGIILSFMKQDSEMSFSFQSYFKVKEIFHLISKYFILKASTETPTTFEFIQKDTRLISLNPFIITNDYIKEELKEKLSIARKGKSLQQGQPKTLSESEFKSLFDENNTFKPTTTFENEFYNCQMDNKVSSLVFDYIVHYNQEKSSNEQSEEPKVDKQTEYIRIKEQWQATPKLQWEKYPELRRLVNSIENDIVKHSKFFRESEFLMQVSFNVLLTLSYWNRNRAYYNELMVYILHGIIEFYVEKIEGEKIIFYDGASHSQVESESIFFHSFIDFYLKNKLDEIIADIKTPRIFQMLQDIGDFFVKEHSEVLQLYQHLQSFSLLFLVPNIETFFINSFSKDDIKRLMISSLCIPKFLEKFSAALLLYTADDLFAEKISSHDQFIEVFQQKLSKANVAEILSMAQNLKI
;
A
#
# COMPACT_ATOMS: atom_id res chain seq x y z
N MET A 1 2.66 23.56 27.76
CA MET A 1 2.80 22.87 26.46
C MET A 1 3.33 23.89 25.47
N SER A 2 4.37 23.57 24.72
CA SER A 2 5.05 24.52 23.83
C SER A 2 4.28 24.68 22.51
N THR A 3 3.92 25.90 22.15
CA THR A 3 3.46 26.26 20.79
C THR A 3 4.61 26.01 19.82
N ALA A 4 4.41 25.13 18.83
CA ALA A 4 5.37 24.95 17.75
C ALA A 4 5.11 26.04 16.70
N ILE A 5 6.16 26.79 16.35
CA ILE A 5 6.11 27.86 15.35
C ILE A 5 7.08 27.50 14.23
N TYR A 6 6.56 27.44 13.00
CA TYR A 6 7.32 27.16 11.78
C TYR A 6 7.33 28.41 10.91
N THR A 7 8.52 28.96 10.62
CA THR A 7 8.67 30.23 9.90
C THR A 7 9.23 30.02 8.50
N TYR A 8 8.56 30.55 7.49
CA TYR A 8 8.92 30.44 6.08
C TYR A 8 9.06 31.83 5.45
N ILE A 9 10.19 32.11 4.79
CA ILE A 9 10.30 33.28 3.91
C ILE A 9 9.51 33.00 2.62
N VAL A 10 8.56 33.86 2.30
CA VAL A 10 7.62 33.72 1.18
C VAL A 10 7.36 35.06 0.50
N ASP A 11 6.83 35.01 -0.72
CA ASP A 11 6.21 36.17 -1.37
C ASP A 11 4.69 36.03 -1.28
N TYR A 12 4.00 36.97 -0.65
CA TYR A 12 2.54 37.00 -0.55
C TYR A 12 1.93 37.73 -1.74
N TYR A 13 0.91 37.15 -2.37
CA TYR A 13 0.18 37.76 -3.49
C TYR A 13 -1.18 38.27 -3.02
N ASP A 14 -1.36 39.60 -3.06
CA ASP A 14 -2.64 40.26 -2.81
C ASP A 14 -3.48 40.34 -4.11
N THR A 15 -2.78 40.44 -5.25
CA THR A 15 -3.35 40.31 -6.60
C THR A 15 -2.36 39.56 -7.50
N PRO A 16 -2.77 39.03 -8.68
CA PRO A 16 -1.87 38.31 -9.59
C PRO A 16 -0.64 39.12 -10.04
N THR A 17 -0.66 40.44 -9.90
CA THR A 17 0.39 41.36 -10.34
C THR A 17 1.13 42.06 -9.21
N HIS A 18 0.68 41.93 -7.95
CA HIS A 18 1.32 42.58 -6.81
C HIS A 18 1.69 41.53 -5.75
N TYR A 19 2.99 41.44 -5.46
CA TYR A 19 3.50 40.63 -4.36
C TYR A 19 4.31 41.46 -3.38
N THR A 20 4.29 41.03 -2.13
CA THR A 20 5.09 41.58 -1.04
C THR A 20 5.90 40.44 -0.44
N LYS A 21 7.20 40.65 -0.24
CA LYS A 21 8.07 39.65 0.41
C LYS A 21 7.91 39.73 1.92
N GLY A 22 7.89 38.59 2.60
CA GLY A 22 7.70 38.56 4.04
C GLY A 22 7.98 37.20 4.68
N ALA A 23 7.53 37.05 5.93
CA ALA A 23 7.59 35.80 6.68
C ALA A 23 6.19 35.26 6.94
N LEU A 24 5.97 33.99 6.60
CA LEU A 24 4.79 33.22 6.97
C LEU A 24 5.14 32.34 8.17
N ASN A 25 4.49 32.58 9.30
CA ASN A 25 4.48 31.69 10.45
C ASN A 25 3.27 30.77 10.38
N ILE A 26 3.52 29.47 10.53
CA ILE A 26 2.49 28.49 10.81
C ILE A 26 2.61 28.08 12.27
N GLU A 27 1.60 28.40 13.06
CA GLU A 27 1.58 28.14 14.49
C GLU A 27 0.60 27.02 14.82
N GLU A 28 1.08 26.05 15.59
CA GLU A 28 0.29 24.91 16.06
C GLU A 28 -0.12 25.16 17.53
N ASN A 29 -1.42 25.37 17.76
CA ASN A 29 -1.96 25.65 19.08
C ASN A 29 -3.27 24.89 19.33
N TYR A 30 -3.27 23.99 20.31
CA TYR A 30 -4.41 23.13 20.70
C TYR A 30 -5.11 22.40 19.55
N GLY A 31 -4.33 21.94 18.56
CA GLY A 31 -4.86 21.22 17.41
C GLY A 31 -5.42 22.10 16.29
N THR A 32 -5.19 23.41 16.40
CA THR A 32 -5.54 24.40 15.39
C THR A 32 -4.25 24.93 14.76
N LEU A 33 -4.25 25.04 13.42
CA LEU A 33 -3.16 25.65 12.67
C LEU A 33 -3.52 27.08 12.30
N PHE A 34 -2.68 28.02 12.71
CA PHE A 34 -2.79 29.45 12.40
C PHE A 34 -1.75 29.82 11.34
N LEU A 35 -2.16 30.58 10.33
CA LEU A 35 -1.31 31.19 9.32
C LEU A 35 -1.17 32.68 9.65
N ASN A 36 0.03 33.12 9.98
CA ASN A 36 0.34 34.50 10.32
C ASN A 36 1.40 35.04 9.36
N TYR A 37 1.09 36.06 8.57
CA TYR A 37 2.01 36.67 7.61
C TYR A 37 2.47 38.07 8.03
N TYR A 38 3.75 38.35 7.83
CA TYR A 38 4.43 39.59 8.19
C TYR A 38 5.24 40.12 6.99
N SER A 39 4.85 41.27 6.45
CA SER A 39 5.47 41.94 5.30
C SER A 39 6.77 42.67 5.65
N GLU A 40 6.87 43.24 6.85
CA GLU A 40 8.03 44.04 7.28
C GLU A 40 9.07 43.23 8.06
N VAL A 41 9.50 42.09 7.53
CA VAL A 41 10.59 41.33 8.15
C VAL A 41 11.87 41.53 7.35
N ASN A 42 12.87 42.13 7.99
CA ASN A 42 14.20 42.26 7.41
C ASN A 42 14.80 40.85 7.25
N VAL A 43 14.70 40.30 6.04
CA VAL A 43 15.06 38.91 5.71
C VAL A 43 16.52 38.60 6.08
N GLU A 44 17.39 39.60 6.08
CA GLU A 44 18.81 39.47 6.46
C GLU A 44 19.02 39.24 7.97
N GLN A 45 18.13 39.74 8.83
CA GLN A 45 18.21 39.56 10.30
C GLN A 45 17.63 38.21 10.76
N LEU A 46 16.72 37.62 9.99
CA LEU A 46 16.07 36.34 10.32
C LEU A 46 17.02 35.13 10.22
N VAL A 47 18.06 35.23 9.39
CA VAL A 47 19.02 34.14 9.13
C VAL A 47 20.10 34.05 10.22
N SER A 48 20.29 35.10 11.02
CA SER A 48 21.48 35.27 11.88
C SER A 48 21.26 35.16 13.40
N ASN A 49 20.21 34.45 13.84
CA ASN A 49 19.69 34.36 15.23
C ASN A 49 18.65 35.44 15.55
N LEU A 50 17.39 35.02 15.79
CA LEU A 50 16.46 35.49 16.83
C LEU A 50 15.02 35.04 16.49
N ARG A 51 14.49 34.07 17.25
CA ARG A 51 13.04 33.79 17.34
C ARG A 51 12.25 34.90 18.09
N ILE A 52 12.93 35.97 18.50
CA ILE A 52 12.47 36.78 19.64
C ILE A 52 11.72 38.08 19.24
N ASP A 53 11.90 38.64 18.04
CA ASP A 53 11.26 39.94 17.71
C ASP A 53 9.99 39.85 16.83
N ILE A 54 9.63 38.68 16.29
CA ILE A 54 8.38 38.54 15.51
C ILE A 54 7.16 38.43 16.44
N GLN A 55 7.33 37.91 17.66
CA GLN A 55 6.22 37.65 18.60
C GLN A 55 5.52 38.92 19.13
N LEU A 56 6.14 40.11 18.98
CA LEU A 56 5.58 41.38 19.46
C LEU A 56 4.90 42.22 18.37
N LYS A 57 5.07 41.88 17.09
CA LYS A 57 4.37 42.56 15.99
C LYS A 57 3.04 41.85 15.70
N LEU A 58 2.00 42.64 15.44
CA LEU A 58 0.75 42.12 14.89
C LEU A 58 1.00 41.65 13.46
N PRO A 59 0.52 40.46 13.06
CA PRO A 59 0.61 40.02 11.67
C PRO A 59 -0.23 40.92 10.77
N ASP A 60 0.25 41.16 9.56
CA ASP A 60 -0.51 41.87 8.52
C ASP A 60 -1.72 41.03 8.10
N PHE A 61 -1.57 39.71 8.08
CA PHE A 61 -2.65 38.76 7.84
C PHE A 61 -2.58 37.60 8.83
N ALA A 62 -3.71 37.28 9.46
CA ALA A 62 -3.88 36.12 10.31
C ALA A 62 -5.12 35.33 9.88
N ALA A 63 -4.99 34.02 9.72
CA ALA A 63 -6.08 33.12 9.36
C ALA A 63 -5.94 31.77 10.05
N ILE A 64 -7.05 31.06 10.23
CA ILE A 64 -7.03 29.67 10.68
C ILE A 64 -7.14 28.76 9.46
N ILE A 65 -6.34 27.70 9.36
CA ILE A 65 -6.39 26.80 8.19
C ILE A 65 -7.79 26.20 7.98
N SER A 66 -8.53 25.91 9.06
CA SER A 66 -9.92 25.43 8.99
C SER A 66 -10.91 26.43 8.38
N ASP A 67 -10.55 27.70 8.25
CA ASP A 67 -11.43 28.70 7.64
C ASP A 67 -11.47 28.56 6.11
N PHE A 68 -10.49 27.87 5.52
CA PHE A 68 -10.40 27.59 4.10
C PHE A 68 -11.05 26.25 3.77
N SER A 69 -11.69 26.17 2.61
CA SER A 69 -12.28 24.92 2.11
C SER A 69 -11.33 24.15 1.19
N LYS A 70 -10.38 24.85 0.56
CA LYS A 70 -9.47 24.28 -0.44
C LYS A 70 -8.06 24.86 -0.31
N ILE A 71 -7.06 24.09 -0.72
CA ILE A 71 -5.71 24.57 -1.01
C ILE A 71 -5.36 24.22 -2.45
N LYS A 72 -4.91 25.20 -3.22
CA LYS A 72 -4.46 24.99 -4.61
C LYS A 72 -2.96 25.20 -4.70
N VAL A 73 -2.31 24.30 -5.41
CA VAL A 73 -0.86 24.33 -5.67
C VAL A 73 -0.64 24.76 -7.10
N THR A 74 -0.04 25.93 -7.32
CA THR A 74 0.34 26.37 -8.66
C THR A 74 1.84 26.34 -8.80
N VAL A 75 2.35 25.64 -9.80
CA VAL A 75 3.78 25.62 -10.14
C VAL A 75 3.99 26.59 -11.30
N LYS A 76 4.48 27.80 -11.00
CA LYS A 76 4.80 28.82 -12.01
C LYS A 76 5.85 29.78 -11.44
N ASN A 77 7.11 29.64 -11.87
CA ASN A 77 8.26 30.41 -11.34
C ASN A 77 8.43 30.29 -9.81
N GLY A 78 8.16 29.10 -9.27
CA GLY A 78 8.07 28.81 -7.83
C GLY A 78 6.88 27.92 -7.52
N ILE A 79 6.66 27.60 -6.24
CA ILE A 79 5.45 26.90 -5.78
C ILE A 79 4.56 27.90 -5.07
N ILE A 80 3.38 28.14 -5.60
CA ILE A 80 2.38 29.01 -4.97
C ILE A 80 1.35 28.13 -4.27
N LEU A 81 1.18 28.32 -2.96
CA LEU A 81 0.08 27.73 -2.19
C LEU A 81 -1.01 28.78 -2.02
N SER A 82 -2.16 28.52 -2.64
CA SER A 82 -3.38 29.32 -2.57
C SER A 82 -4.37 28.67 -1.61
N PHE A 83 -4.56 29.24 -0.42
CA PHE A 83 -5.60 28.84 0.52
C PHE A 83 -6.92 29.55 0.15
N MET A 84 -7.96 28.79 -0.17
CA MET A 84 -9.19 29.30 -0.78
C MET A 84 -10.44 29.03 0.07
N LYS A 85 -11.33 30.03 0.12
CA LYS A 85 -12.71 30.00 0.64
C LYS A 85 -13.62 30.66 -0.41
N GLN A 86 -14.93 30.42 -0.36
CA GLN A 86 -15.94 30.82 -1.36
C GLN A 86 -15.66 32.12 -2.13
N ASP A 87 -15.23 33.19 -1.45
CA ASP A 87 -14.91 34.49 -2.06
C ASP A 87 -13.53 35.07 -1.63
N SER A 88 -12.62 34.24 -1.11
CA SER A 88 -11.30 34.70 -0.68
C SER A 88 -10.18 33.71 -1.00
N GLU A 89 -9.02 34.23 -1.37
CA GLU A 89 -7.81 33.46 -1.66
C GLU A 89 -6.62 34.11 -0.96
N MET A 90 -5.78 33.31 -0.30
CA MET A 90 -4.49 33.74 0.24
C MET A 90 -3.38 32.94 -0.41
N SER A 91 -2.48 33.62 -1.11
CA SER A 91 -1.50 32.97 -1.97
C SER A 91 -0.07 33.29 -1.55
N PHE A 92 0.71 32.25 -1.29
CA PHE A 92 2.11 32.35 -0.84
C PHE A 92 3.05 31.63 -1.80
N SER A 93 4.06 32.33 -2.32
CA SER A 93 5.14 31.78 -3.13
C SER A 93 6.25 31.21 -2.27
N PHE A 94 6.66 29.98 -2.57
CA PHE A 94 7.78 29.29 -1.94
C PHE A 94 8.88 29.03 -2.97
N GLN A 95 10.11 29.33 -2.56
CA GLN A 95 11.30 29.07 -3.36
C GLN A 95 11.78 27.61 -3.29
N SER A 96 11.24 26.79 -2.38
CA SER A 96 11.68 25.41 -2.17
C SER A 96 10.50 24.47 -1.94
N TYR A 97 10.51 23.34 -2.64
CA TYR A 97 9.58 22.23 -2.44
C TYR A 97 9.65 21.67 -1.02
N PHE A 98 10.83 21.62 -0.41
CA PHE A 98 10.98 21.06 0.93
C PHE A 98 10.11 21.80 1.96
N LYS A 99 10.07 23.14 1.87
CA LYS A 99 9.22 23.99 2.72
C LYS A 99 7.74 23.69 2.51
N VAL A 100 7.33 23.51 1.25
CA VAL A 100 5.96 23.16 0.91
C VAL A 100 5.59 21.77 1.44
N LYS A 101 6.49 20.79 1.33
CA LYS A 101 6.31 19.44 1.90
C LYS A 101 6.15 19.49 3.42
N GLU A 102 6.93 20.32 4.12
CA GLU A 102 6.78 20.55 5.56
C GLU A 102 5.41 21.13 5.92
N ILE A 103 4.92 22.11 5.15
CA ILE A 103 3.58 22.68 5.32
C ILE A 103 2.49 21.64 5.10
N PHE A 104 2.59 20.84 4.03
CA PHE A 104 1.65 19.75 3.78
C PHE A 104 1.68 18.71 4.90
N HIS A 105 2.87 18.34 5.39
CA HIS A 105 3.01 17.46 6.55
C HIS A 105 2.40 18.05 7.83
N LEU A 106 2.51 19.35 8.05
CA LEU A 106 1.87 20.03 9.18
C LEU A 106 0.34 19.99 9.06
N ILE A 107 -0.18 20.32 7.88
CA ILE A 107 -1.61 20.30 7.56
C ILE A 107 -2.18 18.88 7.71
N SER A 108 -1.46 17.85 7.23
CA SER A 108 -1.91 16.46 7.23
C SER A 108 -2.08 15.85 8.62
N LYS A 109 -1.47 16.48 9.65
CA LYS A 109 -1.73 16.13 11.06
C LYS A 109 -3.21 16.34 11.42
N TYR A 110 -3.84 17.37 10.84
CA TYR A 110 -5.15 17.88 11.23
C TYR A 110 -6.25 17.76 10.15
N PHE A 111 -5.86 17.67 8.88
CA PHE A 111 -6.77 17.63 7.74
C PHE A 111 -6.40 16.51 6.77
N ILE A 112 -7.41 15.89 6.16
CA ILE A 112 -7.23 15.11 4.94
C ILE A 112 -7.31 16.07 3.75
N LEU A 113 -6.39 15.91 2.81
CA LEU A 113 -6.35 16.67 1.58
C LEU A 113 -6.86 15.78 0.45
N LYS A 114 -8.12 16.01 0.07
CA LYS A 114 -8.75 15.26 -1.02
C LYS A 114 -8.56 16.03 -2.32
N ALA A 115 -7.96 15.42 -3.33
CA ALA A 115 -7.85 16.05 -4.65
C ALA A 115 -9.26 16.38 -5.20
N SER A 116 -9.44 17.60 -5.69
CA SER A 116 -10.67 18.03 -6.35
C SER A 116 -10.81 17.31 -7.69
N THR A 117 -12.02 16.86 -7.99
CA THR A 117 -12.35 16.22 -9.27
C THR A 117 -12.32 17.20 -10.45
N GLU A 118 -12.45 18.50 -10.19
CA GLU A 118 -12.50 19.55 -11.22
C GLU A 118 -11.12 20.11 -11.57
N THR A 119 -10.25 20.24 -10.56
CA THR A 119 -8.89 20.78 -10.74
C THR A 119 -7.89 19.97 -9.92
N PRO A 120 -7.01 19.21 -10.57
CA PRO A 120 -6.15 18.23 -9.87
C PRO A 120 -5.13 18.85 -8.91
N THR A 121 -4.79 20.12 -9.14
CA THR A 121 -3.88 20.90 -8.30
C THR A 121 -4.57 21.48 -7.06
N THR A 122 -5.88 21.27 -6.93
CA THR A 122 -6.69 21.79 -5.82
C THR A 122 -7.07 20.64 -4.91
N PHE A 123 -6.86 20.82 -3.62
CA PHE A 123 -7.16 19.84 -2.58
C PHE A 123 -8.19 20.41 -1.62
N GLU A 124 -9.26 19.69 -1.36
CA GLU A 124 -10.27 20.02 -0.37
C GLU A 124 -9.79 19.64 1.02
N PHE A 125 -9.92 20.57 1.97
CA PHE A 125 -9.70 20.29 3.38
C PHE A 125 -10.89 19.50 3.92
N ILE A 126 -10.65 18.25 4.29
CA ILE A 126 -11.60 17.43 5.03
C ILE A 126 -11.08 17.34 6.45
N GLN A 127 -11.87 17.79 7.43
CA GLN A 127 -11.48 17.71 8.82
C GLN A 127 -11.22 16.25 9.18
N LYS A 128 -10.08 15.99 9.82
CA LYS A 128 -9.65 14.64 10.15
C LYS A 128 -10.57 14.06 11.22
N ASP A 129 -11.57 13.30 10.79
CA ASP A 129 -12.18 12.33 11.68
C ASP A 129 -11.10 11.27 11.98
N THR A 130 -11.05 10.78 13.21
CA THR A 130 -9.92 10.01 13.78
C THR A 130 -9.55 8.69 13.05
N ARG A 131 -10.18 8.41 11.90
CA ARG A 131 -10.06 7.20 11.08
C ARG A 131 -9.48 7.44 9.68
N LEU A 132 -9.28 8.69 9.25
CA LEU A 132 -8.87 9.01 7.88
C LEU A 132 -7.48 9.67 7.87
N ILE A 133 -6.56 9.14 7.07
CA ILE A 133 -5.20 9.67 6.92
C ILE A 133 -4.97 10.13 5.49
N SER A 134 -4.37 11.31 5.36
CA SER A 134 -3.93 11.88 4.10
C SER A 134 -2.51 11.47 3.76
N LEU A 135 -2.29 11.12 2.49
CA LEU A 135 -0.99 11.20 1.86
C LEU A 135 -0.77 12.61 1.31
N ASN A 136 0.42 13.15 1.49
CA ASN A 136 0.78 14.43 0.90
C ASN A 136 0.86 14.28 -0.63
N PRO A 137 0.34 15.26 -1.40
CA PRO A 137 0.55 15.26 -2.83
C PRO A 137 2.04 15.40 -3.16
N PHE A 138 2.50 14.73 -4.21
CA PHE A 138 3.80 15.03 -4.79
C PHE A 138 3.67 16.38 -5.50
N ILE A 139 4.59 17.30 -5.24
CA ILE A 139 4.67 18.60 -5.92
C ILE A 139 6.06 18.66 -6.50
N ILE A 140 6.14 18.79 -7.82
CA ILE A 140 7.43 18.80 -8.51
C ILE A 140 7.49 20.07 -9.34
N THR A 141 8.61 20.78 -9.21
CA THR A 141 8.79 22.15 -9.71
C THR A 141 9.45 22.24 -11.07
N ASN A 142 9.92 21.12 -11.61
CA ASN A 142 10.60 21.12 -12.90
C ASN A 142 9.55 20.96 -14.01
N ASP A 143 9.27 22.06 -14.69
CA ASP A 143 8.48 22.08 -15.92
C ASP A 143 9.32 21.52 -17.06
N TYR A 144 9.33 20.20 -17.23
CA TYR A 144 9.91 19.62 -18.44
C TYR A 144 8.89 19.66 -19.58
N ILE A 145 9.39 19.97 -20.78
CA ILE A 145 8.62 19.85 -22.01
C ILE A 145 8.30 18.36 -22.22
N LYS A 146 7.09 18.05 -22.69
CA LYS A 146 6.61 16.68 -22.93
C LYS A 146 7.64 15.79 -23.65
N GLU A 147 8.36 16.31 -24.65
CA GLU A 147 9.41 15.56 -25.35
C GLU A 147 10.65 15.26 -24.48
N GLU A 148 11.04 16.16 -23.58
CA GLU A 148 12.15 15.94 -22.64
C GLU A 148 11.79 14.91 -21.56
N LEU A 149 10.53 14.91 -21.10
CA LEU A 149 10.00 13.85 -20.23
C LEU A 149 10.07 12.49 -20.90
N LYS A 150 9.67 12.41 -22.18
CA LYS A 150 9.70 11.16 -22.95
C LYS A 150 11.11 10.62 -23.12
N GLU A 151 12.08 11.50 -23.38
CA GLU A 151 13.50 11.12 -23.48
C GLU A 151 14.03 10.62 -22.13
N LYS A 152 13.72 11.30 -21.02
CA LYS A 152 14.14 10.89 -19.66
C LYS A 152 13.49 9.60 -19.20
N LEU A 153 12.22 9.37 -19.50
CA LEU A 153 11.55 8.10 -19.22
C LEU A 153 12.16 6.96 -20.04
N SER A 154 12.46 7.21 -21.33
CA SER A 154 13.20 6.24 -22.16
C SER A 154 14.59 5.94 -21.60
N ILE A 155 15.29 6.94 -21.05
CA ILE A 155 16.59 6.77 -20.38
C ILE A 155 16.44 6.06 -19.04
N ALA A 156 15.40 6.33 -18.24
CA ALA A 156 15.13 5.61 -16.99
C ALA A 156 14.89 4.11 -17.25
N ARG A 157 14.28 3.78 -18.40
CA ARG A 157 14.09 2.41 -18.88
C ARG A 157 15.36 1.81 -19.49
N LYS A 158 16.18 2.58 -20.22
CA LYS A 158 17.42 2.11 -20.88
C LYS A 158 18.66 2.06 -19.96
N GLY A 159 18.78 2.99 -19.01
CA GLY A 159 19.81 3.00 -17.96
C GLY A 159 19.66 1.84 -16.98
N LYS A 160 18.51 1.17 -17.04
CA LYS A 160 18.25 -0.15 -16.51
C LYS A 160 17.63 -1.01 -17.60
N SER A 161 18.38 -1.29 -18.68
CA SER A 161 18.18 -2.56 -19.41
C SER A 161 18.53 -3.71 -18.46
N LEU A 162 17.70 -3.85 -17.43
CA LEU A 162 17.58 -5.00 -16.58
C LEU A 162 17.41 -6.13 -17.56
N GLN A 163 18.36 -7.05 -17.52
CA GLN A 163 18.34 -8.24 -18.35
C GLN A 163 16.91 -8.76 -18.35
N GLN A 164 16.29 -8.81 -19.53
CA GLN A 164 15.05 -9.53 -19.74
C GLN A 164 15.36 -11.00 -19.52
N GLY A 165 15.57 -11.37 -18.26
CA GLY A 165 15.74 -12.73 -17.84
C GLY A 165 14.37 -13.34 -17.95
N GLN A 166 14.21 -14.30 -18.85
CA GLN A 166 13.05 -15.17 -18.75
C GLN A 166 13.03 -15.74 -17.32
N PRO A 167 11.85 -15.78 -16.69
CA PRO A 167 11.75 -16.32 -15.34
C PRO A 167 12.31 -17.73 -15.31
N LYS A 168 13.15 -18.01 -14.31
CA LYS A 168 13.69 -19.35 -14.09
C LYS A 168 12.51 -20.31 -13.97
N THR A 169 12.52 -21.40 -14.74
CA THR A 169 11.53 -22.46 -14.56
C THR A 169 12.04 -23.40 -13.47
N LEU A 170 11.16 -23.81 -12.57
CA LEU A 170 11.49 -24.78 -11.52
C LEU A 170 10.63 -26.02 -11.68
N SER A 171 11.27 -27.14 -11.99
CA SER A 171 10.67 -28.48 -12.06
C SER A 171 10.62 -29.16 -10.70
N GLU A 172 9.79 -30.21 -10.57
CA GLU A 172 9.70 -31.00 -9.34
C GLU A 172 11.04 -31.65 -8.96
N SER A 173 11.81 -32.11 -9.95
CA SER A 173 13.14 -32.68 -9.74
C SER A 173 14.14 -31.64 -9.22
N GLU A 174 14.09 -30.42 -9.76
CA GLU A 174 14.97 -29.35 -9.30
C GLU A 174 14.60 -28.94 -7.88
N PHE A 175 13.30 -28.77 -7.58
CA PHE A 175 12.82 -28.51 -6.23
C PHE A 175 13.32 -29.56 -5.23
N LYS A 176 13.14 -30.86 -5.53
CA LYS A 176 13.62 -31.96 -4.69
C LYS A 176 15.14 -31.94 -4.50
N SER A 177 15.89 -31.49 -5.50
CA SER A 177 17.36 -31.39 -5.42
C SER A 177 17.86 -30.28 -4.50
N LEU A 178 17.00 -29.34 -4.07
CA LEU A 178 17.35 -28.28 -3.12
C LEU A 178 17.44 -28.79 -1.67
N PHE A 179 17.00 -30.01 -1.41
CA PHE A 179 17.01 -30.63 -0.09
C PHE A 179 18.14 -31.64 0.05
N ASP A 180 18.65 -31.78 1.27
CA ASP A 180 19.58 -32.85 1.65
C ASP A 180 18.84 -34.15 1.99
N GLU A 181 19.59 -35.19 2.38
CA GLU A 181 19.06 -36.50 2.75
C GLU A 181 18.13 -36.47 3.97
N ASN A 182 18.20 -35.39 4.78
CA ASN A 182 17.35 -35.17 5.95
C ASN A 182 16.14 -34.28 5.64
N ASN A 183 15.85 -34.01 4.35
CA ASN A 183 14.81 -33.07 3.89
C ASN A 183 15.01 -31.64 4.40
N THR A 184 16.24 -31.24 4.68
CA THR A 184 16.59 -29.87 5.06
C THR A 184 17.05 -29.08 3.84
N PHE A 185 16.63 -27.81 3.74
CA PHE A 185 17.05 -26.95 2.64
C PHE A 185 18.55 -26.72 2.69
N LYS A 186 19.23 -26.89 1.55
CA LYS A 186 20.70 -26.84 1.50
C LYS A 186 21.19 -25.44 1.93
N PRO A 187 22.16 -25.35 2.87
CA PRO A 187 22.68 -24.05 3.35
C PRO A 187 23.35 -23.20 2.27
N THR A 188 23.78 -23.81 1.16
CA THR A 188 24.44 -23.12 0.04
C THR A 188 23.48 -22.33 -0.85
N THR A 189 22.16 -22.47 -0.65
CA THR A 189 21.12 -21.83 -1.45
C THR A 189 20.31 -20.85 -0.60
N THR A 190 19.83 -19.76 -1.21
CA THR A 190 18.91 -18.81 -0.56
C THR A 190 17.53 -18.89 -1.22
N PHE A 191 16.47 -18.62 -0.47
CA PHE A 191 15.10 -18.59 -1.04
C PHE A 191 14.96 -17.57 -2.16
N GLU A 192 15.60 -16.41 -2.02
CA GLU A 192 15.63 -15.41 -3.09
C GLU A 192 16.19 -15.98 -4.39
N ASN A 193 17.31 -16.72 -4.35
CA ASN A 193 17.93 -17.25 -5.57
C ASN A 193 17.12 -18.40 -6.21
N GLU A 194 16.40 -19.17 -5.40
CA GLU A 194 15.72 -20.38 -5.88
C GLU A 194 14.26 -20.17 -6.25
N PHE A 195 13.56 -19.25 -5.58
CA PHE A 195 12.10 -19.14 -5.67
C PHE A 195 11.60 -17.78 -6.15
N TYR A 196 12.41 -16.73 -6.08
CA TYR A 196 12.00 -15.41 -6.55
C TYR A 196 11.77 -15.40 -8.07
N ASN A 197 10.64 -14.82 -8.50
CA ASN A 197 10.28 -14.67 -9.92
C ASN A 197 10.41 -15.96 -10.76
N CYS A 198 10.07 -17.11 -10.16
CA CYS A 198 10.15 -18.39 -10.84
C CYS A 198 8.83 -18.77 -11.51
N GLN A 199 8.91 -19.41 -12.68
CA GLN A 199 7.79 -20.08 -13.32
C GLN A 199 7.71 -21.52 -12.82
N MET A 200 6.54 -21.94 -12.37
CA MET A 200 6.29 -23.27 -11.82
C MET A 200 4.98 -23.82 -12.37
N ASP A 201 4.86 -25.14 -12.47
CA ASP A 201 3.55 -25.75 -12.62
C ASP A 201 2.77 -25.71 -11.30
N ASN A 202 1.47 -26.03 -11.35
CA ASN A 202 0.61 -25.96 -10.16
C ASN A 202 1.09 -26.86 -9.02
N LYS A 203 1.57 -28.07 -9.33
CA LYS A 203 2.02 -29.03 -8.32
C LYS A 203 3.28 -28.54 -7.61
N VAL A 204 4.27 -28.07 -8.36
CA VAL A 204 5.51 -27.49 -7.79
C VAL A 204 5.20 -26.23 -7.02
N SER A 205 4.33 -25.35 -7.54
CA SER A 205 3.93 -24.12 -6.83
C SER A 205 3.28 -24.41 -5.47
N SER A 206 2.48 -25.47 -5.38
CA SER A 206 1.84 -25.92 -4.14
C SER A 206 2.88 -26.35 -3.11
N LEU A 207 3.82 -27.21 -3.51
CA LEU A 207 4.89 -27.71 -2.65
C LEU A 207 5.83 -26.59 -2.17
N VAL A 208 6.20 -25.68 -3.07
CA VAL A 208 7.07 -24.54 -2.75
C VAL A 208 6.36 -23.59 -1.79
N PHE A 209 5.09 -23.26 -2.04
CA PHE A 209 4.33 -22.38 -1.18
C PHE A 209 4.18 -22.98 0.22
N ASP A 210 3.74 -24.24 0.32
CA ASP A 210 3.60 -24.94 1.60
C ASP A 210 4.91 -24.97 2.39
N TYR A 211 6.02 -25.24 1.70
CA TYR A 211 7.35 -25.22 2.30
C TYR A 211 7.72 -23.83 2.82
N ILE A 212 7.74 -22.81 1.96
CA ILE A 212 8.23 -21.47 2.33
C ILE A 212 7.32 -20.81 3.37
N VAL A 213 6.00 -20.99 3.24
CA VAL A 213 5.04 -20.37 4.15
C VAL A 213 5.16 -20.96 5.56
N HIS A 214 5.50 -22.25 5.69
CA HIS A 214 5.69 -22.89 7.00
C HIS A 214 7.16 -22.91 7.48
N TYR A 215 8.12 -22.60 6.61
CA TYR A 215 9.53 -22.56 6.98
C TYR A 215 9.82 -21.40 7.95
N ASN A 216 10.38 -21.71 9.11
CA ASN A 216 10.79 -20.70 10.07
C ASN A 216 12.32 -20.51 10.01
N GLN A 217 12.77 -19.47 9.30
CA GLN A 217 14.20 -19.17 9.11
C GLN A 217 14.92 -18.98 10.47
N GLU A 218 14.26 -18.40 11.47
CA GLU A 218 14.86 -18.09 12.77
C GLU A 218 15.16 -19.34 13.62
N LYS A 219 14.38 -20.42 13.44
CA LYS A 219 14.59 -21.70 14.14
C LYS A 219 15.74 -22.54 13.53
N SER A 220 16.23 -22.18 12.36
CA SER A 220 17.34 -22.90 11.71
C SER A 220 18.73 -22.45 12.22
N SER A 221 18.84 -21.27 12.84
CA SER A 221 20.11 -20.69 13.29
C SER A 221 20.44 -20.87 14.78
N ASN A 222 19.44 -21.14 15.63
CA ASN A 222 19.65 -21.35 17.07
C ASN A 222 18.90 -22.62 17.48
N GLU A 223 19.66 -23.60 18.00
CA GLU A 223 19.26 -24.78 18.78
C GLU A 223 17.93 -25.45 18.41
N GLN A 224 17.99 -26.76 18.13
CA GLN A 224 16.83 -27.65 18.04
C GLN A 224 15.89 -27.42 19.23
N SER A 225 14.90 -26.55 19.08
CA SER A 225 13.88 -26.36 20.09
C SER A 225 12.92 -27.53 19.94
N GLU A 226 12.98 -28.45 20.90
CA GLU A 226 11.99 -29.48 21.17
C GLU A 226 10.67 -28.84 21.66
N GLU A 227 10.16 -27.85 20.94
CA GLU A 227 8.75 -27.50 21.08
C GLU A 227 7.95 -28.68 20.51
N PRO A 228 6.98 -29.23 21.27
CA PRO A 228 6.13 -30.27 20.72
C PRO A 228 5.51 -29.73 19.44
N LYS A 229 5.64 -30.48 18.33
CA LYS A 229 4.87 -30.22 17.11
C LYS A 229 3.41 -30.26 17.52
N VAL A 230 2.82 -29.09 17.80
CA VAL A 230 1.38 -28.99 17.98
C VAL A 230 0.80 -29.42 16.65
N ASP A 231 -0.01 -30.48 16.70
CA ASP A 231 -0.74 -30.92 15.51
C ASP A 231 -1.63 -29.75 15.06
N LYS A 232 -1.29 -29.19 13.90
CA LYS A 232 -1.98 -28.04 13.28
C LYS A 232 -3.48 -28.29 13.14
N GLN A 233 -3.88 -29.54 12.89
CA GLN A 233 -5.28 -29.91 12.80
C GLN A 233 -5.97 -29.82 14.16
N THR A 234 -5.34 -30.37 15.20
CA THR A 234 -5.81 -30.25 16.60
C THR A 234 -5.93 -28.79 17.04
N GLU A 235 -4.95 -27.94 16.72
CA GLU A 235 -5.03 -26.51 17.03
C GLU A 235 -6.20 -25.82 16.31
N TYR A 236 -6.35 -26.08 15.02
CA TYR A 236 -7.45 -25.53 14.22
C TYR A 236 -8.82 -25.93 14.82
N ILE A 237 -9.01 -27.21 15.12
CA ILE A 237 -10.26 -27.73 15.72
C ILE A 237 -10.54 -27.03 17.05
N ARG A 238 -9.53 -26.90 17.93
CA ARG A 238 -9.67 -26.22 19.23
C ARG A 238 -10.14 -24.77 19.10
N ILE A 239 -9.69 -24.05 18.07
CA ILE A 239 -10.12 -22.66 17.84
C ILE A 239 -11.53 -22.66 17.23
N LYS A 240 -11.80 -23.55 16.27
CA LYS A 240 -13.11 -23.70 15.64
C LYS A 240 -14.23 -23.99 16.65
N GLU A 241 -13.93 -24.84 17.64
CA GLU A 241 -14.85 -25.20 18.72
C GLU A 241 -15.33 -23.97 19.52
N GLN A 242 -14.55 -22.89 19.60
CA GLN A 242 -14.93 -21.69 20.36
C GLN A 242 -16.21 -21.06 19.82
N TRP A 243 -16.36 -20.97 18.49
CA TRP A 243 -17.55 -20.39 17.87
C TRP A 243 -18.65 -21.43 17.66
N GLN A 244 -18.30 -22.71 17.44
CA GLN A 244 -19.29 -23.80 17.32
C GLN A 244 -20.01 -24.08 18.65
N ALA A 245 -19.31 -23.96 19.79
CA ALA A 245 -19.89 -24.17 21.12
C ALA A 245 -20.63 -22.94 21.66
N THR A 246 -20.70 -21.83 20.92
CA THR A 246 -21.37 -20.59 21.36
C THR A 246 -22.88 -20.82 21.50
N PRO A 247 -23.47 -20.73 22.70
CA PRO A 247 -24.89 -21.00 22.92
C PRO A 247 -25.78 -19.92 22.27
N LYS A 248 -27.02 -20.29 21.92
CA LYS A 248 -28.02 -19.37 21.34
C LYS A 248 -28.17 -18.06 22.13
N LEU A 249 -28.16 -18.11 23.46
CA LEU A 249 -28.27 -16.91 24.31
C LEU A 249 -27.09 -15.95 24.13
N GLN A 250 -25.89 -16.46 23.86
CA GLN A 250 -24.72 -15.62 23.55
C GLN A 250 -24.88 -15.00 22.15
N TRP A 251 -25.33 -15.77 21.15
CA TRP A 251 -25.67 -15.23 19.83
C TRP A 251 -26.72 -14.12 19.91
N GLU A 252 -27.72 -14.25 20.79
CA GLU A 252 -28.75 -13.24 21.03
C GLU A 252 -28.20 -11.96 21.70
N LYS A 253 -27.29 -12.12 22.67
CA LYS A 253 -26.73 -11.01 23.47
C LYS A 253 -25.56 -10.28 22.81
N TYR A 254 -24.84 -10.90 21.88
CA TYR A 254 -23.66 -10.31 21.24
C TYR A 254 -23.94 -9.98 19.76
N PRO A 255 -24.52 -8.80 19.45
CA PRO A 255 -24.85 -8.42 18.08
C PRO A 255 -23.63 -8.36 17.17
N GLU A 256 -22.45 -8.06 17.69
CA GLU A 256 -21.22 -7.99 16.90
C GLU A 256 -20.81 -9.34 16.31
N LEU A 257 -21.08 -10.43 17.03
CA LEU A 257 -20.80 -11.76 16.52
C LEU A 257 -21.73 -12.13 15.36
N ARG A 258 -23.01 -11.73 15.44
CA ARG A 258 -23.95 -11.91 14.33
C ARG A 258 -23.58 -11.05 13.12
N ARG A 259 -23.13 -9.81 13.36
CA ARG A 259 -22.65 -8.93 12.30
C ARG A 259 -21.43 -9.53 11.61
N LEU A 260 -20.48 -10.07 12.37
CA LEU A 260 -19.31 -10.77 11.83
C LEU A 260 -19.73 -11.92 10.91
N VAL A 261 -20.60 -12.82 11.37
CA VAL A 261 -21.10 -13.94 10.55
C VAL A 261 -21.76 -13.43 9.27
N ASN A 262 -22.71 -12.50 9.40
CA ASN A 262 -23.41 -11.93 8.25
C ASN A 262 -22.45 -11.25 7.26
N SER A 263 -21.41 -10.56 7.74
CA SER A 263 -20.40 -9.94 6.90
C SER A 263 -19.63 -10.99 6.11
N ILE A 264 -19.13 -12.05 6.76
CA ILE A 264 -18.40 -13.13 6.09
C ILE A 264 -19.30 -13.83 5.06
N GLU A 265 -20.54 -14.18 5.42
CA GLU A 265 -21.49 -14.83 4.50
C GLU A 265 -21.75 -13.98 3.26
N ASN A 266 -22.06 -12.69 3.46
CA ASN A 266 -22.33 -11.77 2.35
C ASN A 266 -21.12 -11.61 1.43
N ASP A 267 -19.91 -11.51 1.99
CA ASP A 267 -18.70 -11.32 1.19
C ASP A 267 -18.31 -12.61 0.45
N ILE A 268 -18.48 -13.79 1.07
CA ILE A 268 -18.27 -15.09 0.40
C ILE A 268 -19.25 -15.24 -0.77
N VAL A 269 -20.52 -14.86 -0.60
CA VAL A 269 -21.53 -14.89 -1.67
C VAL A 269 -21.21 -13.88 -2.77
N LYS A 270 -20.84 -12.64 -2.40
CA LYS A 270 -20.43 -11.57 -3.33
C LYS A 270 -19.24 -12.01 -4.20
N HIS A 271 -18.33 -12.79 -3.63
CA HIS A 271 -17.11 -13.28 -4.27
C HIS A 271 -17.18 -14.78 -4.63
N SER A 272 -18.37 -15.34 -4.87
CA SER A 272 -18.58 -16.78 -5.10
C SER A 272 -17.70 -17.38 -6.22
N LYS A 273 -17.34 -16.57 -7.22
CA LYS A 273 -16.44 -16.96 -8.32
C LYS A 273 -15.04 -17.35 -7.86
N PHE A 274 -14.53 -16.76 -6.77
CA PHE A 274 -13.24 -17.15 -6.17
C PHE A 274 -13.26 -18.58 -5.64
N PHE A 275 -14.46 -19.07 -5.31
CA PHE A 275 -14.70 -20.42 -4.80
C PHE A 275 -15.29 -21.33 -5.87
N ARG A 276 -15.11 -20.97 -7.15
CA ARG A 276 -15.57 -21.74 -8.32
C ARG A 276 -17.07 -22.03 -8.27
N GLU A 277 -17.84 -21.14 -7.64
CA GLU A 277 -19.28 -21.27 -7.40
C GLU A 277 -19.66 -22.58 -6.68
N SER A 278 -18.71 -23.18 -5.94
CA SER A 278 -18.92 -24.39 -5.16
C SER A 278 -19.38 -24.06 -3.75
N GLU A 279 -20.60 -24.49 -3.39
CA GLU A 279 -21.13 -24.33 -2.03
C GLU A 279 -20.20 -24.94 -0.97
N PHE A 280 -19.58 -26.08 -1.26
CA PHE A 280 -18.67 -26.76 -0.34
C PHE A 280 -17.39 -25.95 -0.09
N LEU A 281 -16.76 -25.42 -1.14
CA LEU A 281 -15.56 -24.58 -0.96
C LEU A 281 -15.89 -23.22 -0.33
N MET A 282 -17.07 -22.67 -0.61
CA MET A 282 -17.58 -21.47 0.07
C MET A 282 -17.77 -21.74 1.57
N GLN A 283 -18.31 -22.90 1.95
CA GLN A 283 -18.47 -23.31 3.35
C GLN A 283 -17.12 -23.49 4.07
N VAL A 284 -16.16 -24.15 3.42
CA VAL A 284 -14.77 -24.27 3.91
C VAL A 284 -14.18 -22.87 4.14
N SER A 285 -14.32 -21.97 3.18
CA SER A 285 -13.75 -20.63 3.24
C SER A 285 -14.40 -19.78 4.34
N PHE A 286 -15.72 -19.87 4.50
CA PHE A 286 -16.45 -19.27 5.61
C PHE A 286 -15.90 -19.75 6.96
N ASN A 287 -15.74 -21.06 7.14
CA ASN A 287 -15.23 -21.64 8.39
C ASN A 287 -13.80 -21.19 8.69
N VAL A 288 -12.95 -21.06 7.67
CA VAL A 288 -11.58 -20.55 7.83
C VAL A 288 -11.59 -19.09 8.31
N LEU A 289 -12.32 -18.20 7.63
CA LEU A 289 -12.38 -16.77 7.98
C LEU A 289 -13.00 -16.52 9.36
N LEU A 290 -14.05 -17.28 9.71
CA LEU A 290 -14.65 -17.19 11.04
C LEU A 290 -13.68 -17.68 12.12
N THR A 291 -12.94 -18.77 11.85
CA THR A 291 -11.92 -19.29 12.77
C THR A 291 -10.75 -18.32 12.95
N LEU A 292 -10.29 -17.65 11.87
CA LEU A 292 -9.26 -16.58 11.94
C LEU A 292 -9.68 -15.44 12.87
N SER A 293 -10.95 -15.04 12.78
CA SER A 293 -11.53 -13.98 13.63
C SER A 293 -11.53 -14.33 15.12
N TYR A 294 -11.56 -15.63 15.45
CA TYR A 294 -11.47 -16.14 16.82
C TYR A 294 -10.04 -16.37 17.29
N TRP A 295 -9.13 -16.70 16.37
CA TRP A 295 -7.71 -16.91 16.68
C TRP A 295 -7.03 -15.64 17.19
N ASN A 296 -7.19 -14.51 16.49
CA ASN A 296 -6.55 -13.26 16.89
C ASN A 296 -7.45 -12.04 16.65
N ARG A 297 -8.32 -11.76 17.62
CA ARG A 297 -9.27 -10.65 17.57
C ARG A 297 -8.64 -9.25 17.40
N ASN A 298 -7.37 -9.09 17.76
CA ASN A 298 -6.69 -7.79 17.69
C ASN A 298 -5.97 -7.55 16.36
N ARG A 299 -5.44 -8.60 15.70
CA ARG A 299 -4.64 -8.46 14.45
C ARG A 299 -5.25 -9.13 13.23
N ALA A 300 -6.18 -10.07 13.43
CA ALA A 300 -6.88 -10.81 12.39
C ALA A 300 -8.40 -10.66 12.55
N TYR A 301 -8.86 -9.49 13.02
CA TYR A 301 -10.27 -9.15 12.95
C TYR A 301 -10.70 -9.13 11.48
N TYR A 302 -11.84 -9.74 11.19
CA TYR A 302 -12.31 -9.89 9.82
C TYR A 302 -12.41 -8.54 9.09
N ASN A 303 -11.87 -8.53 7.88
CA ASN A 303 -12.04 -7.50 6.87
C ASN A 303 -12.35 -8.21 5.55
N GLU A 304 -13.25 -7.66 4.72
CA GLU A 304 -13.59 -8.18 3.38
C GLU A 304 -12.32 -8.49 2.55
N LEU A 305 -11.26 -7.69 2.72
CA LEU A 305 -9.98 -7.87 2.03
C LEU A 305 -9.34 -9.26 2.26
N MET A 306 -9.62 -9.90 3.40
CA MET A 306 -9.13 -11.25 3.73
C MET A 306 -9.68 -12.32 2.78
N VAL A 307 -10.85 -12.10 2.16
CA VAL A 307 -11.43 -13.02 1.17
C VAL A 307 -10.52 -13.16 -0.04
N TYR A 308 -9.91 -12.06 -0.50
CA TYR A 308 -8.99 -12.08 -1.63
C TYR A 308 -7.69 -12.83 -1.30
N ILE A 309 -7.15 -12.60 -0.11
CA ILE A 309 -5.93 -13.30 0.34
C ILE A 309 -6.19 -14.80 0.47
N LEU A 310 -7.33 -15.19 1.06
CA LEU A 310 -7.73 -16.59 1.17
C LEU A 310 -7.92 -17.22 -0.21
N HIS A 311 -8.53 -16.51 -1.17
CA HIS A 311 -8.62 -16.98 -2.54
C HIS A 311 -7.24 -17.27 -3.15
N GLY A 312 -6.29 -16.34 -3.01
CA GLY A 312 -4.92 -16.54 -3.49
C GLY A 312 -4.26 -17.79 -2.90
N ILE A 313 -4.49 -18.08 -1.62
CA ILE A 313 -4.01 -19.29 -0.95
C ILE A 313 -4.68 -20.55 -1.50
N ILE A 314 -6.01 -20.54 -1.63
CA ILE A 314 -6.78 -21.68 -2.15
C ILE A 314 -6.28 -22.08 -3.55
N GLU A 315 -5.91 -21.11 -4.39
CA GLU A 315 -5.40 -21.37 -5.73
C GLU A 315 -4.07 -22.16 -5.75
N PHE A 316 -3.27 -22.13 -4.68
CA PHE A 316 -2.06 -22.97 -4.57
C PHE A 316 -2.38 -24.45 -4.34
N TYR A 317 -3.50 -24.77 -3.72
CA TYR A 317 -3.78 -26.14 -3.28
C TYR A 317 -4.82 -26.82 -4.15
N VAL A 318 -5.93 -26.16 -4.47
CA VAL A 318 -7.12 -26.82 -5.00
C VAL A 318 -7.00 -27.10 -6.50
N GLU A 319 -6.98 -28.37 -6.88
CA GLU A 319 -7.11 -28.80 -8.28
C GLU A 319 -8.60 -28.90 -8.66
N LYS A 320 -9.39 -29.65 -7.89
CA LYS A 320 -10.82 -29.85 -8.13
C LYS A 320 -11.58 -30.20 -6.84
N ILE A 321 -12.90 -30.16 -6.93
CA ILE A 321 -13.83 -30.46 -5.84
C ILE A 321 -14.70 -31.63 -6.27
N GLU A 322 -14.78 -32.68 -5.45
CA GLU A 322 -15.57 -33.89 -5.72
C GLU A 322 -16.46 -34.20 -4.51
N GLY A 323 -17.74 -33.84 -4.60
CA GLY A 323 -18.67 -33.94 -3.48
C GLY A 323 -18.20 -33.09 -2.29
N GLU A 324 -18.06 -33.70 -1.13
CA GLU A 324 -17.60 -33.07 0.13
C GLU A 324 -16.09 -33.24 0.35
N LYS A 325 -15.30 -33.33 -0.73
CA LYS A 325 -13.84 -33.45 -0.67
C LYS A 325 -13.16 -32.50 -1.63
N ILE A 326 -12.00 -32.03 -1.21
CA ILE A 326 -11.11 -31.19 -2.03
C ILE A 326 -9.93 -32.04 -2.48
N ILE A 327 -9.64 -32.04 -3.77
CA ILE A 327 -8.48 -32.72 -4.35
C ILE A 327 -7.42 -31.68 -4.63
N PHE A 328 -6.24 -31.89 -4.05
CA PHE A 328 -5.10 -31.00 -4.21
C PHE A 328 -4.27 -31.35 -5.45
N TYR A 329 -3.41 -30.44 -5.91
CA TYR A 329 -2.55 -30.64 -7.09
C TYR A 329 -1.53 -31.78 -6.96
N ASP A 330 -1.30 -32.29 -5.75
CA ASP A 330 -0.51 -33.50 -5.50
C ASP A 330 -1.32 -34.80 -5.70
N GLY A 331 -2.63 -34.68 -5.96
CA GLY A 331 -3.59 -35.78 -6.11
C GLY A 331 -4.20 -36.27 -4.79
N ALA A 332 -3.81 -35.71 -3.63
CA ALA A 332 -4.36 -36.08 -2.35
C ALA A 332 -5.80 -35.56 -2.19
N SER A 333 -6.64 -36.37 -1.55
CA SER A 333 -8.03 -36.02 -1.27
C SER A 333 -8.19 -35.70 0.21
N HIS A 334 -8.68 -34.50 0.49
CA HIS A 334 -8.82 -33.97 1.84
C HIS A 334 -10.29 -33.80 2.20
N SER A 335 -10.62 -34.17 3.44
CA SER A 335 -11.90 -33.83 4.07
C SER A 335 -12.02 -32.33 4.29
N GLN A 336 -13.22 -31.91 4.68
CA GLN A 336 -13.50 -30.51 5.02
C GLN A 336 -12.54 -29.98 6.10
N VAL A 337 -12.39 -30.70 7.22
CA VAL A 337 -11.59 -30.24 8.38
C VAL A 337 -10.10 -30.18 8.05
N GLU A 338 -9.59 -31.15 7.28
CA GLU A 338 -8.19 -31.15 6.84
C GLU A 338 -7.91 -29.95 5.93
N SER A 339 -8.79 -29.70 4.95
CA SER A 339 -8.65 -28.58 4.02
C SER A 339 -8.71 -27.23 4.74
N GLU A 340 -9.67 -27.07 5.66
CA GLU A 340 -9.80 -25.86 6.48
C GLU A 340 -8.55 -25.61 7.31
N SER A 341 -7.98 -26.64 7.94
CA SER A 341 -6.76 -26.50 8.75
C SER A 341 -5.57 -26.05 7.90
N ILE A 342 -5.38 -26.64 6.71
CA ILE A 342 -4.29 -26.28 5.80
C ILE A 342 -4.42 -24.82 5.35
N PHE A 343 -5.62 -24.41 4.90
CA PHE A 343 -5.85 -23.03 4.47
C PHE A 343 -5.70 -22.04 5.61
N PHE A 344 -6.18 -22.38 6.81
CA PHE A 344 -6.07 -21.53 8.01
C PHE A 344 -4.61 -21.25 8.38
N HIS A 345 -3.77 -22.29 8.48
CA HIS A 345 -2.37 -22.11 8.86
C HIS A 345 -1.55 -21.43 7.77
N SER A 346 -1.81 -21.78 6.51
CA SER A 346 -1.19 -21.11 5.36
C SER A 346 -1.53 -19.63 5.33
N PHE A 347 -2.79 -19.28 5.67
CA PHE A 347 -3.23 -17.90 5.78
C PHE A 347 -2.46 -17.17 6.87
N ILE A 348 -2.43 -17.69 8.10
CA ILE A 348 -1.76 -17.03 9.21
C ILE A 348 -0.29 -16.76 8.88
N ASP A 349 0.41 -17.79 8.41
CA ASP A 349 1.84 -17.68 8.17
C ASP A 349 2.14 -16.70 7.01
N PHE A 350 1.36 -16.75 5.93
CA PHE A 350 1.50 -15.79 4.83
C PHE A 350 1.19 -14.35 5.29
N TYR A 351 0.10 -14.19 6.04
CA TYR A 351 -0.42 -12.91 6.51
C TYR A 351 0.58 -12.21 7.44
N LEU A 352 1.17 -12.95 8.39
CA LEU A 352 2.17 -12.43 9.32
C LEU A 352 3.52 -12.17 8.65
N LYS A 353 4.00 -13.07 7.80
CA LYS A 353 5.30 -12.90 7.10
C LYS A 353 5.32 -11.67 6.22
N ASN A 354 4.20 -11.37 5.57
CA ASN A 354 4.04 -10.17 4.75
C ASN A 354 3.56 -8.95 5.55
N LYS A 355 3.35 -9.08 6.87
CA LYS A 355 2.85 -8.01 7.76
C LYS A 355 1.55 -7.37 7.25
N LEU A 356 0.66 -8.19 6.71
CA LEU A 356 -0.60 -7.71 6.15
C LEU A 356 -1.54 -7.18 7.24
N ASP A 357 -1.37 -7.61 8.49
CA ASP A 357 -2.04 -7.03 9.66
C ASP A 357 -1.75 -5.54 9.84
N GLU A 358 -0.57 -5.08 9.46
CA GLU A 358 -0.23 -3.65 9.51
C GLU A 358 -0.82 -2.86 8.33
N ILE A 359 -1.23 -3.55 7.26
CA ILE A 359 -1.70 -2.96 6.00
C ILE A 359 -3.22 -2.88 5.96
N ILE A 360 -3.92 -3.99 6.27
CA ILE A 360 -5.37 -4.11 6.08
C ILE A 360 -6.21 -3.94 7.35
N ALA A 361 -5.57 -3.94 8.54
CA ALA A 361 -6.31 -3.79 9.78
C ALA A 361 -6.87 -2.35 9.91
N ASP A 362 -8.05 -2.25 10.53
CA ASP A 362 -8.71 -0.97 10.86
C ASP A 362 -7.99 -0.27 12.02
N ILE A 363 -6.71 0.08 11.80
CA ILE A 363 -5.85 0.80 12.73
C ILE A 363 -5.88 2.27 12.33
N LYS A 364 -5.82 3.18 13.32
CA LYS A 364 -5.77 4.64 13.14
C LYS A 364 -4.70 5.14 12.17
N THR A 365 -3.67 4.34 11.85
CA THR A 365 -2.65 4.64 10.84
C THR A 365 -2.16 3.39 10.11
N PRO A 366 -2.85 2.97 9.03
CA PRO A 366 -2.42 1.82 8.25
C PRO A 366 -1.02 2.05 7.66
N ARG A 367 -0.15 1.04 7.76
CA ARG A 367 1.23 1.09 7.26
C ARG A 367 1.30 1.39 5.76
N ILE A 368 0.23 1.10 5.01
CA ILE A 368 0.12 1.40 3.59
C ILE A 368 0.44 2.85 3.26
N PHE A 369 0.10 3.82 4.11
CA PHE A 369 0.40 5.23 3.84
C PHE A 369 1.88 5.53 4.03
N GLN A 370 2.52 4.98 5.06
CA GLN A 370 3.98 5.08 5.21
C GLN A 370 4.68 4.41 4.01
N MET A 371 4.19 3.26 3.59
CA MET A 371 4.69 2.52 2.43
C MET A 371 4.64 3.38 1.15
N LEU A 372 3.49 4.01 0.89
CA LEU A 372 3.31 4.89 -0.27
C LEU A 372 4.15 6.17 -0.18
N GLN A 373 4.39 6.68 1.03
CA GLN A 373 5.30 7.79 1.25
C GLN A 373 6.75 7.40 0.94
N ASP A 374 7.21 6.23 1.39
CA ASP A 374 8.56 5.73 1.12
C ASP A 374 8.76 5.52 -0.40
N ILE A 375 7.76 4.97 -1.10
CA ILE A 375 7.78 4.86 -2.57
C ILE A 375 7.86 6.26 -3.20
N GLY A 376 7.03 7.20 -2.74
CA GLY A 376 7.04 8.59 -3.22
C GLY A 376 8.41 9.26 -3.04
N ASP A 377 9.03 9.12 -1.87
CA ASP A 377 10.35 9.68 -1.57
C ASP A 377 11.45 9.03 -2.42
N PHE A 378 11.37 7.72 -2.71
CA PHE A 378 12.22 7.05 -3.68
C PHE A 378 12.10 7.70 -5.07
N PHE A 379 10.88 7.93 -5.56
CA PHE A 379 10.69 8.58 -6.85
C PHE A 379 11.15 10.04 -6.88
N VAL A 380 10.87 10.83 -5.83
CA VAL A 380 11.35 12.22 -5.74
C VAL A 380 12.87 12.29 -5.87
N LYS A 381 13.58 11.33 -5.27
CA LYS A 381 15.04 11.31 -5.23
C LYS A 381 15.67 10.74 -6.51
N GLU A 382 15.16 9.63 -7.00
CA GLU A 382 15.84 8.83 -8.04
C GLU A 382 15.13 8.87 -9.41
N HIS A 383 13.83 9.22 -9.46
CA HIS A 383 12.98 9.08 -10.64
C HIS A 383 11.88 10.16 -10.72
N SER A 384 12.25 11.42 -10.51
CA SER A 384 11.29 12.54 -10.41
C SER A 384 10.43 12.72 -11.67
N GLU A 385 10.95 12.29 -12.83
CA GLU A 385 10.28 12.28 -14.12
C GLU A 385 8.99 11.44 -14.14
N VAL A 386 8.94 10.35 -13.36
CA VAL A 386 7.75 9.48 -13.29
C VAL A 386 6.62 10.17 -12.55
N LEU A 387 6.94 10.87 -11.46
CA LEU A 387 5.93 11.61 -10.71
C LEU A 387 5.43 12.84 -11.47
N GLN A 388 6.30 13.51 -12.23
CA GLN A 388 5.89 14.60 -13.12
C GLN A 388 4.97 14.11 -14.24
N LEU A 389 5.26 12.93 -14.79
CA LEU A 389 4.35 12.27 -15.72
C LEU A 389 2.97 12.07 -15.08
N TYR A 390 2.91 11.50 -13.87
CA TYR A 390 1.63 11.28 -13.20
C TYR A 390 0.90 12.59 -12.94
N GLN A 391 1.59 13.66 -12.55
CA GLN A 391 1.00 15.00 -12.44
C GLN A 391 0.42 15.49 -13.78
N HIS A 392 1.15 15.31 -14.88
CA HIS A 392 0.66 15.64 -16.23
C HIS A 392 -0.61 14.83 -16.58
N LEU A 393 -0.66 13.57 -16.16
CA LEU A 393 -1.80 12.66 -16.32
C LEU A 393 -2.85 12.80 -15.22
N GLN A 394 -2.90 13.95 -14.53
CA GLN A 394 -3.92 14.27 -13.54
C GLN A 394 -3.87 13.42 -12.25
N SER A 395 -2.71 12.87 -11.87
CA SER A 395 -2.48 12.07 -10.65
C SER A 395 -1.38 12.68 -9.77
N PHE A 396 -1.78 13.13 -8.57
CA PHE A 396 -0.93 13.94 -7.68
C PHE A 396 -0.52 13.20 -6.41
N SER A 397 -0.98 11.96 -6.21
CA SER A 397 -0.61 11.09 -5.09
C SER A 397 -0.63 9.63 -5.52
N LEU A 398 0.02 8.74 -4.78
CA LEU A 398 -0.03 7.30 -5.04
C LEU A 398 -1.26 6.61 -4.43
N LEU A 399 -2.26 7.37 -3.97
CA LEU A 399 -3.48 6.81 -3.36
C LEU A 399 -4.25 5.89 -4.32
N PHE A 400 -4.12 6.08 -5.64
CA PHE A 400 -4.76 5.21 -6.63
C PHE A 400 -4.26 3.76 -6.58
N LEU A 401 -3.11 3.47 -5.94
CA LEU A 401 -2.59 2.11 -5.74
C LEU A 401 -3.20 1.39 -4.53
N VAL A 402 -3.83 2.11 -3.60
CA VAL A 402 -4.33 1.55 -2.33
C VAL A 402 -5.21 0.31 -2.56
N PRO A 403 -6.24 0.35 -3.43
CA PRO A 403 -7.12 -0.81 -3.63
C PRO A 403 -6.37 -2.06 -4.14
N ASN A 404 -5.32 -1.86 -4.93
CA ASN A 404 -4.51 -2.97 -5.45
C ASN A 404 -3.60 -3.55 -4.36
N ILE A 405 -2.94 -2.71 -3.56
CA ILE A 405 -2.05 -3.16 -2.47
C ILE A 405 -2.83 -3.88 -1.37
N GLU A 406 -3.97 -3.34 -0.96
CA GLU A 406 -4.84 -3.90 0.09
C GLU A 406 -5.35 -5.30 -0.24
N THR A 407 -5.58 -5.57 -1.53
CA THR A 407 -5.97 -6.88 -2.04
C THR A 407 -4.78 -7.74 -2.47
N PHE A 408 -3.54 -7.33 -2.16
CA PHE A 408 -2.31 -7.99 -2.60
C PHE A 408 -2.26 -8.25 -4.12
N PHE A 409 -2.87 -7.35 -4.89
CA PHE A 409 -2.99 -7.41 -6.34
C PHE A 409 -3.73 -8.65 -6.87
N ILE A 410 -4.46 -9.40 -6.03
CA ILE A 410 -5.12 -10.68 -6.40
C ILE A 410 -6.04 -10.53 -7.63
N ASN A 411 -6.74 -9.40 -7.76
CA ASN A 411 -7.64 -9.14 -8.90
C ASN A 411 -6.95 -8.49 -10.09
N SER A 412 -5.67 -8.17 -9.98
CA SER A 412 -4.94 -7.37 -10.96
C SER A 412 -4.25 -8.23 -12.01
N PHE A 413 -3.98 -9.51 -11.73
CA PHE A 413 -3.17 -10.37 -12.59
C PHE A 413 -3.78 -11.75 -12.80
N SER A 414 -3.16 -12.53 -13.69
CA SER A 414 -3.57 -13.91 -13.94
C SER A 414 -3.29 -14.81 -12.73
N LYS A 415 -3.94 -15.97 -12.64
CA LYS A 415 -3.75 -16.92 -11.54
C LYS A 415 -2.29 -17.35 -11.35
N ASP A 416 -1.58 -17.59 -12.45
CA ASP A 416 -0.17 -17.99 -12.41
C ASP A 416 0.72 -16.84 -11.94
N ASP A 417 0.41 -15.61 -12.36
CA ASP A 417 1.13 -14.42 -11.90
C ASP A 417 0.89 -14.13 -10.42
N ILE A 418 -0.32 -14.36 -9.91
CA ILE A 418 -0.63 -14.24 -8.48
C ILE A 418 0.18 -15.24 -7.65
N LYS A 419 0.26 -16.50 -8.09
CA LYS A 419 1.10 -17.50 -7.41
C LYS A 419 2.56 -17.06 -7.37
N ARG A 420 3.07 -16.58 -8.51
CA ARG A 420 4.43 -16.07 -8.60
C ARG A 420 4.65 -14.87 -7.68
N LEU A 421 3.71 -13.94 -7.63
CA LEU A 421 3.75 -12.74 -6.79
C LEU A 421 3.83 -13.14 -5.31
N MET A 422 2.94 -14.02 -4.86
CA MET A 422 2.85 -14.48 -3.47
C MET A 422 4.09 -15.29 -3.04
N ILE A 423 4.64 -16.15 -3.89
CA ILE A 423 5.92 -16.83 -3.59
C ILE A 423 7.05 -15.81 -3.50
N SER A 424 7.14 -14.89 -4.47
CA SER A 424 8.20 -13.89 -4.51
C SER A 424 8.17 -12.95 -3.31
N SER A 425 6.99 -12.68 -2.75
CA SER A 425 6.85 -11.83 -1.58
C SER A 425 7.42 -12.43 -0.30
N LEU A 426 7.43 -13.76 -0.21
CA LEU A 426 8.04 -14.49 0.89
C LEU A 426 9.58 -14.56 0.78
N CYS A 427 10.15 -14.16 -0.35
CA CYS A 427 11.58 -14.28 -0.63
C CYS A 427 12.40 -13.04 -0.26
N ILE A 428 11.80 -11.85 -0.28
CA ILE A 428 12.54 -10.59 -0.09
C ILE A 428 11.84 -9.63 0.89
N PRO A 429 12.60 -8.83 1.67
CA PRO A 429 12.03 -7.81 2.55
C PRO A 429 11.48 -6.62 1.75
N LYS A 430 10.51 -5.91 2.34
CA LYS A 430 9.83 -4.74 1.73
C LYS A 430 9.31 -5.03 0.32
N PHE A 431 8.75 -6.22 0.12
CA PHE A 431 8.32 -6.68 -1.20
C PHE A 431 7.30 -5.75 -1.84
N LEU A 432 6.25 -5.36 -1.10
CA LEU A 432 5.16 -4.53 -1.63
C LEU A 432 5.64 -3.13 -2.03
N GLU A 433 6.57 -2.53 -1.27
CA GLU A 433 7.24 -1.29 -1.60
C GLU A 433 7.97 -1.40 -2.96
N LYS A 434 8.84 -2.42 -3.07
CA LYS A 434 9.66 -2.65 -4.26
C LYS A 434 8.82 -3.01 -5.48
N PHE A 435 7.82 -3.87 -5.32
CA PHE A 435 6.92 -4.28 -6.39
C PHE A 435 6.08 -3.10 -6.90
N SER A 436 5.52 -2.29 -5.98
CA SER A 436 4.72 -1.12 -6.36
C SER A 436 5.57 -0.07 -7.09
N ALA A 437 6.79 0.20 -6.62
CA ALA A 437 7.70 1.11 -7.32
C ALA A 437 8.10 0.59 -8.71
N ALA A 438 8.40 -0.71 -8.82
CA ALA A 438 8.71 -1.34 -10.11
C ALA A 438 7.52 -1.30 -11.07
N LEU A 439 6.30 -1.52 -10.58
CA LEU A 439 5.07 -1.44 -11.36
C LEU A 439 4.84 -0.02 -11.91
N LEU A 440 5.05 1.00 -11.09
CA LEU A 440 4.94 2.40 -11.51
C LEU A 440 5.96 2.74 -12.60
N LEU A 441 7.22 2.32 -12.42
CA LEU A 441 8.26 2.46 -13.45
C LEU A 441 7.88 1.71 -14.75
N TYR A 442 7.34 0.50 -14.63
CA TYR A 442 6.96 -0.33 -15.77
C TYR A 442 5.83 0.29 -16.59
N THR A 443 4.81 0.84 -15.91
CA THR A 443 3.61 1.40 -16.55
C THR A 443 3.77 2.83 -17.06
N ALA A 444 4.80 3.56 -16.63
CA ALA A 444 4.99 4.98 -16.95
C ALA A 444 4.97 5.27 -18.46
N ASP A 445 5.77 4.58 -19.27
CA ASP A 445 5.83 4.83 -20.72
C ASP A 445 4.49 4.56 -21.43
N ASP A 446 3.83 3.47 -21.05
CA ASP A 446 2.56 3.06 -21.66
C ASP A 446 1.45 4.05 -21.30
N LEU A 447 1.49 4.65 -20.11
CA LEU A 447 0.60 5.71 -19.70
C LEU A 447 0.90 7.04 -20.39
N PHE A 448 2.17 7.34 -20.65
CA PHE A 448 2.60 8.57 -21.33
C PHE A 448 1.99 8.71 -22.73
N ALA A 449 1.81 7.59 -23.43
CA ALA A 449 1.22 7.56 -24.76
C ALA A 449 -0.29 7.88 -24.78
N GLU A 450 -0.96 7.79 -23.64
CA GLU A 450 -2.40 7.92 -23.53
C GLU A 450 -2.85 9.39 -23.43
N LYS A 451 -4.03 9.68 -23.96
CA LYS A 451 -4.67 11.00 -23.82
C LYS A 451 -5.58 10.98 -22.60
N ILE A 452 -5.00 11.32 -21.45
CA ILE A 452 -5.70 11.35 -20.16
C ILE A 452 -6.05 12.80 -19.82
N SER A 453 -7.33 13.04 -19.53
CA SER A 453 -7.90 14.38 -19.31
C SER A 453 -8.49 14.59 -17.92
N SER A 454 -8.64 13.52 -17.13
CA SER A 454 -9.13 13.57 -15.75
C SER A 454 -8.48 12.49 -14.89
N HIS A 455 -8.59 12.64 -13.57
CA HIS A 455 -8.10 11.65 -12.62
C HIS A 455 -8.84 10.31 -12.72
N ASP A 456 -10.16 10.33 -12.93
CA ASP A 456 -10.94 9.08 -13.07
C ASP A 456 -10.52 8.31 -14.32
N GLN A 457 -10.28 9.03 -15.42
CA GLN A 457 -9.74 8.43 -16.64
C GLN A 457 -8.33 7.87 -16.41
N PHE A 458 -7.50 8.56 -15.61
CA PHE A 458 -6.19 8.04 -15.22
C PHE A 458 -6.31 6.69 -14.51
N ILE A 459 -7.20 6.59 -13.50
CA ILE A 459 -7.41 5.35 -12.75
C ILE A 459 -7.86 4.24 -13.70
N GLU A 460 -8.84 4.49 -14.56
CA GLU A 460 -9.35 3.50 -15.51
C GLU A 460 -8.24 2.97 -16.43
N VAL A 461 -7.50 3.88 -17.07
CA VAL A 461 -6.40 3.53 -17.98
C VAL A 461 -5.30 2.80 -17.21
N PHE A 462 -4.94 3.24 -16.01
CA PHE A 462 -3.96 2.55 -15.17
C PHE A 462 -4.37 1.11 -14.86
N GLN A 463 -5.62 0.86 -14.45
CA GLN A 463 -6.11 -0.50 -14.18
C GLN A 463 -6.12 -1.36 -15.46
N GLN A 464 -6.46 -0.78 -16.62
CA GLN A 464 -6.38 -1.48 -17.90
C GLN A 464 -4.94 -1.88 -18.26
N LYS A 465 -3.95 -1.01 -18.01
CA LYS A 465 -2.52 -1.34 -18.22
C LYS A 465 -2.04 -2.37 -17.21
N LEU A 466 -2.43 -2.23 -15.95
CA LEU A 466 -2.10 -3.15 -14.88
C LEU A 466 -2.52 -4.59 -15.20
N SER A 467 -3.75 -4.79 -15.67
CA SER A 467 -4.27 -6.12 -16.05
C SER A 467 -3.54 -6.81 -17.20
N LYS A 468 -2.71 -6.07 -17.95
CA LYS A 468 -1.92 -6.55 -19.09
C LYS A 468 -0.41 -6.54 -18.81
N ALA A 469 0.00 -6.14 -17.60
CA ALA A 469 1.40 -5.96 -17.28
C ALA A 469 2.10 -7.31 -17.11
N ASN A 470 3.36 -7.39 -17.55
CA ASN A 470 4.17 -8.59 -17.40
C ASN A 470 4.75 -8.64 -15.97
N VAL A 471 4.13 -9.44 -15.09
CA VAL A 471 4.56 -9.57 -13.69
C VAL A 471 6.00 -10.09 -13.58
N ALA A 472 6.46 -10.91 -14.52
CA ALA A 472 7.85 -11.39 -14.56
C ALA A 472 8.86 -10.25 -14.68
N GLU A 473 8.56 -9.28 -15.54
CA GLU A 473 9.42 -8.12 -15.78
C GLU A 473 9.36 -7.17 -14.58
N ILE A 474 8.17 -6.94 -14.02
CA ILE A 474 8.00 -6.10 -12.83
C ILE A 474 8.78 -6.69 -11.64
N LEU A 475 8.74 -8.00 -11.42
CA LEU A 475 9.52 -8.66 -10.36
C LEU A 475 11.03 -8.53 -10.62
N SER A 476 11.48 -8.73 -11.86
CA SER A 476 12.89 -8.52 -12.21
C SER A 476 13.36 -7.09 -11.92
N MET A 477 12.50 -6.10 -12.17
CA MET A 477 12.74 -4.71 -11.82
C MET A 477 12.78 -4.51 -10.30
N ALA A 478 11.80 -5.05 -9.58
CA ALA A 478 11.64 -4.90 -8.13
C ALA A 478 12.84 -5.42 -7.35
N GLN A 479 13.43 -6.55 -7.75
CA GLN A 479 14.61 -7.13 -7.07
C GLN A 479 15.78 -6.15 -6.98
N ASN A 480 15.94 -5.32 -8.01
CA ASN A 480 17.07 -4.40 -8.16
C ASN A 480 16.84 -3.02 -7.53
N LEU A 481 15.63 -2.75 -6.99
CA LEU A 481 15.31 -1.49 -6.33
C LEU A 481 15.83 -1.46 -4.89
N LYS A 482 16.40 -0.30 -4.52
CA LYS A 482 16.87 -0.01 -3.16
C LYS A 482 15.93 1.05 -2.56
N ILE A 483 14.93 0.59 -1.78
CA ILE A 483 13.92 1.40 -1.10
C ILE A 483 14.04 1.25 0.42
#